data_AF-A0AAV8XT24-F1
#
_entry.id   AF-A0AAV8XT24-F1
#
_cell.length_a   1.000
_cell.length_b   1.000
_cell.length_c   1.000
_cell.angle_alpha   90.00
_cell.angle_beta   90.00
_cell.angle_gamma   90.00
#
_symmetry.space_group_name_H-M   'P 1'
#
loop_
_entity.id
_entity.type
_entity.pdbx_description
1 polymer ?
#
loop_
_entity_poly.entity_id
_entity_poly.type
_entity_poly.pdbx_seq_one_letter_code
_entity_poly.pdbx_strand_id
1 'polypeptide(L)'
;MLWFNKVSYQWIDIIVEHTNYTITDLCIKNGDTAIFTNLKDKIEVKAWFGLFCLNGVFKSAQEDTNSLWATDGIGRDIFKLTMSLK
;
A
#
# COMPACT_ATOMS: atom_id res chain seq x y z
N MET A 1 -12.99 5.38 14.73
CA MET A 1 -13.03 6.11 13.44
C MET A 1 -12.95 7.64 13.69
N LEU A 2 -11.89 8.11 14.37
CA LEU A 2 -11.72 9.53 14.77
C LEU A 2 -10.39 10.14 14.30
N TRP A 3 -9.45 9.33 13.83
CA TRP A 3 -8.11 9.77 13.43
C TRP A 3 -8.11 10.60 12.13
N PHE A 4 -8.95 10.26 11.15
CA PHE A 4 -8.96 10.94 9.84
C PHE A 4 -9.37 12.42 9.89
N ASN A 5 -10.08 12.87 10.93
CA ASN A 5 -10.48 14.27 11.07
C ASN A 5 -9.35 15.19 11.57
N LYS A 6 -8.22 14.64 12.03
CA LYS A 6 -7.06 15.43 12.52
C LYS A 6 -5.86 15.44 11.58
N VAL A 7 -5.84 14.60 10.54
CA VAL A 7 -4.79 14.59 9.53
C VAL A 7 -5.31 15.37 8.32
N SER A 8 -4.69 16.50 7.97
CA SER A 8 -5.19 17.36 6.88
C SER A 8 -5.33 16.55 5.58
N TYR A 9 -6.41 16.69 4.81
CA TYR A 9 -6.61 15.90 3.59
C TYR A 9 -5.45 16.00 2.55
N GLN A 10 -4.51 16.93 2.75
CA GLN A 10 -3.36 17.20 1.91
C GLN A 10 -2.24 16.16 2.00
N TRP A 11 -2.06 15.42 3.11
CA TRP A 11 -0.91 14.52 3.22
C TRP A 11 -0.98 13.35 2.23
N ILE A 12 -2.18 12.84 1.93
CA ILE A 12 -2.36 11.79 0.93
C ILE A 12 -1.95 12.31 -0.44
N ASP A 13 -2.27 13.57 -0.73
CA ASP A 13 -1.94 14.21 -2.01
C ASP A 13 -0.42 14.36 -2.15
N ILE A 14 0.26 14.79 -1.09
CA ILE A 14 1.73 14.89 -1.05
C ILE A 14 2.38 13.51 -1.21
N ILE A 15 1.89 12.48 -0.51
CA ILE A 15 2.41 11.12 -0.63
C ILE A 15 2.23 10.61 -2.06
N VAL A 16 1.04 10.75 -2.64
CA VAL A 16 0.77 10.31 -4.01
C VAL A 16 1.67 11.04 -5.01
N GLU A 17 1.79 12.36 -4.89
CA GLU A 17 2.63 13.18 -5.77
C GLU A 17 4.10 12.73 -5.71
N HIS A 18 4.68 12.67 -4.50
CA HIS A 18 6.10 12.33 -4.35
C HIS A 18 6.38 10.86 -4.70
N THR A 19 5.46 9.94 -4.37
CA THR A 19 5.58 8.53 -4.75
C THR A 19 5.59 8.39 -6.27
N ASN A 20 4.66 9.06 -6.95
CA ASN A 20 4.57 9.02 -8.41
C ASN A 20 5.78 9.67 -9.08
N TYR A 21 6.27 10.79 -8.56
CA TYR A 21 7.51 11.41 -9.02
C TYR A 21 8.69 10.44 -8.93
N THR A 22 8.86 9.76 -7.79
CA THR A 22 9.92 8.76 -7.61
C THR A 22 9.75 7.55 -8.54
N ILE A 23 8.53 7.06 -8.74
CA ILE A 23 8.26 5.99 -9.70
C ILE A 23 8.70 6.43 -11.10
N THR A 24 8.30 7.63 -11.54
CA THR A 24 8.69 8.16 -12.86
C THR A 24 10.21 8.30 -13.01
N ASP A 25 10.91 8.84 -12.00
CA ASP A 25 12.37 8.96 -12.01
C ASP A 25 13.06 7.58 -12.08
N LEU A 26 12.57 6.59 -11.34
CA LEU A 26 13.08 5.22 -11.38
C LEU A 26 12.77 4.53 -12.71
N CYS A 27 11.62 4.78 -13.33
CA CYS A 27 11.31 4.28 -14.67
C CYS A 27 12.33 4.81 -15.69
N ILE A 28 12.65 6.10 -15.64
CA ILE A 28 13.64 6.72 -16.54
C ILE A 28 15.03 6.10 -16.31
N LYS A 29 15.43 5.89 -15.05
CA LYS A 29 16.75 5.34 -14.69
C LYS A 29 16.93 3.87 -15.09
N ASN A 30 15.88 3.05 -14.95
CA ASN A 30 15.96 1.59 -15.18
C ASN A 30 15.59 1.18 -16.61
N GLY A 31 15.00 2.07 -17.41
CA GLY A 31 14.68 1.82 -18.82
C GLY A 31 13.86 0.55 -19.02
N ASP A 32 14.25 -0.29 -19.97
CA ASP A 32 13.52 -1.51 -20.36
C ASP A 32 13.50 -2.63 -19.30
N THR A 33 14.30 -2.49 -18.22
CA THR A 33 14.31 -3.46 -17.11
C THR A 33 13.28 -3.15 -16.03
N ALA A 34 12.58 -2.02 -16.15
CA ALA A 34 11.58 -1.56 -15.21
C ALA A 34 10.34 -2.47 -15.21
N ILE A 35 10.08 -3.16 -14.10
CA ILE A 35 8.82 -3.89 -13.85
C ILE A 35 8.04 -3.10 -12.79
N PHE A 36 7.16 -2.19 -13.23
CA PHE A 36 6.32 -1.40 -12.33
C PHE A 36 4.84 -1.49 -12.70
N THR A 37 3.98 -1.48 -11.67
CA THR A 37 2.56 -1.85 -11.78
C THR A 37 1.61 -0.71 -12.15
N ASN A 38 2.08 0.55 -12.13
CA ASN A 38 1.45 1.83 -12.54
C ASN A 38 1.68 2.94 -11.50
N LEU A 39 1.43 4.19 -11.91
CA LEU A 39 1.30 5.32 -10.99
C LEU A 39 0.16 5.06 -10.00
N LYS A 40 0.33 5.59 -8.79
CA LYS A 40 -0.60 5.40 -7.68
C LYS A 40 -1.65 6.49 -7.63
N ASP A 41 -2.86 6.09 -7.27
CA ASP A 41 -3.94 7.04 -6.96
C ASP A 41 -4.22 7.14 -5.45
N LYS A 42 -5.07 8.10 -5.09
CA LYS A 42 -5.44 8.34 -3.69
C LYS A 42 -6.22 7.17 -3.07
N ILE A 43 -6.94 6.38 -3.88
CA ILE A 43 -7.72 5.24 -3.42
C ILE A 43 -6.78 4.11 -3.02
N GLU A 44 -5.80 3.79 -3.86
CA GLU A 44 -4.77 2.79 -3.58
C GLU A 44 -3.96 3.14 -2.33
N VAL A 45 -3.52 4.40 -2.17
CA VAL A 45 -2.76 4.83 -0.98
C VAL A 45 -3.61 4.76 0.29
N LYS A 46 -4.91 5.10 0.22
CA LYS A 46 -5.84 4.94 1.34
C LYS A 46 -6.05 3.46 1.70
N ALA A 47 -6.20 2.61 0.69
CA ALA A 47 -6.36 1.17 0.87
C ALA A 47 -5.13 0.54 1.53
N TRP A 48 -3.93 0.90 1.06
CA TRP A 48 -2.66 0.51 1.67
C TRP A 48 -2.56 0.95 3.14
N PHE A 49 -2.91 2.21 3.44
CA PHE A 49 -2.89 2.71 4.82
C PHE A 49 -3.93 2.00 5.71
N GLY A 50 -5.09 1.66 5.16
CA GLY A 50 -6.09 0.83 5.82
C GLY A 50 -5.53 -0.54 6.22
N LEU A 51 -4.83 -1.22 5.29
CA LEU A 51 -4.15 -2.48 5.59
C LEU A 51 -3.05 -2.31 6.64
N PHE A 52 -2.29 -1.21 6.60
CA PHE A 52 -1.29 -0.91 7.61
C PHE A 52 -1.90 -0.76 9.02
N CYS A 53 -3.02 -0.05 9.16
CA CYS A 53 -3.74 0.02 10.42
C CYS A 53 -4.25 -1.36 10.87
N LEU A 54 -4.82 -2.14 9.95
CA LEU A 54 -5.32 -3.49 10.26
C LEU A 54 -4.20 -4.43 10.69
N ASN A 55 -3.00 -4.31 10.11
CA ASN A 55 -1.83 -5.05 10.54
C ASN A 55 -1.54 -4.86 12.04
N GLY A 56 -1.62 -3.61 12.52
CA GLY A 56 -1.50 -3.30 13.94
C GLY A 56 -2.63 -3.87 14.79
N VAL A 57 -3.87 -3.81 14.32
CA VAL A 57 -5.05 -4.40 15.02
C VAL A 57 -4.91 -5.90 15.17
N PHE A 58 -4.43 -6.59 14.13
CA PHE A 58 -4.20 -8.02 14.15
C PHE A 58 -2.95 -8.45 14.93
N LYS A 59 -2.15 -7.49 15.43
CA LYS A 59 -0.85 -7.72 16.08
C LYS A 59 0.12 -8.49 15.16
N SER A 60 -0.01 -8.28 13.86
CA SER A 60 0.74 -8.97 12.81
C SER A 60 1.94 -8.17 12.32
N ALA A 61 2.38 -7.14 13.07
CA ALA A 61 3.48 -6.25 12.65
C ALA A 61 4.83 -6.97 12.41
N GLN A 62 5.02 -8.15 13.01
CA GLN A 62 6.20 -9.02 12.82
C GLN A 62 5.89 -10.24 11.93
N GLU A 63 4.67 -10.34 11.42
CA GLU A 63 4.24 -11.42 10.53
C GLU A 63 4.73 -11.13 9.11
N ASP A 64 5.20 -12.17 8.42
CA ASP A 64 5.59 -12.03 7.02
C ASP A 64 4.38 -11.74 6.12
N THR A 65 4.61 -10.94 5.08
CA THR A 65 3.58 -10.56 4.12
C THR A 65 3.03 -11.74 3.32
N ASN A 66 3.81 -12.80 3.04
CA ASN A 66 3.27 -13.98 2.37
C ASN A 66 2.26 -14.71 3.25
N SER A 67 2.49 -14.77 4.57
CA SER A 67 1.53 -15.31 5.53
C SER A 67 0.23 -14.49 5.54
N LEU A 68 0.33 -13.16 5.63
CA LEU A 68 -0.82 -12.27 5.61
C LEU A 68 -1.68 -12.39 4.34
N TRP A 69 -1.06 -12.64 3.20
CA TRP A 69 -1.72 -12.82 1.90
C TRP A 69 -2.00 -14.28 1.51
N ALA A 70 -1.75 -15.24 2.40
CA ALA A 70 -1.92 -16.66 2.08
C ALA A 70 -3.38 -17.04 1.76
N THR A 71 -3.54 -18.09 0.94
CA THR A 71 -4.86 -18.61 0.52
C THR A 71 -5.21 -19.95 1.17
N ASP A 72 -4.32 -20.47 2.02
CA ASP A 72 -4.38 -21.76 2.70
C ASP A 72 -5.19 -21.75 4.00
N GLY A 73 -5.92 -20.66 4.27
CA GLY A 73 -6.72 -20.47 5.49
C GLY A 73 -5.96 -19.85 6.66
N ILE A 74 -4.65 -19.62 6.54
CA ILE A 74 -3.84 -18.88 7.54
C ILE A 74 -3.86 -17.38 7.24
N GLY A 75 -3.91 -17.01 5.96
CA GLY A 75 -3.94 -15.63 5.52
C GLY A 75 -5.24 -14.89 5.85
N ARG A 76 -5.20 -13.57 5.67
CA ARG A 76 -6.30 -12.67 6.01
C ARG A 76 -6.96 -12.17 4.72
N ASP A 77 -8.21 -12.59 4.51
CA ASP A 77 -8.94 -12.27 3.27
C ASP A 77 -8.95 -10.78 2.92
N ILE A 78 -9.05 -9.91 3.92
CA ILE A 78 -9.05 -8.46 3.71
C ILE A 78 -7.78 -7.96 3.01
N PHE A 79 -6.61 -8.57 3.25
CA PHE A 79 -5.36 -8.13 2.64
C PHE A 79 -5.34 -8.46 1.14
N LYS A 80 -5.59 -9.72 0.77
CA LYS A 80 -5.59 -10.17 -0.63
C LYS A 80 -6.75 -9.61 -1.46
N LEU A 81 -7.91 -9.34 -0.83
CA LEU A 81 -9.06 -8.74 -1.49
C LEU A 81 -8.90 -7.23 -1.70
N THR A 82 -8.03 -6.58 -0.93
CA THR A 82 -7.78 -5.13 -1.04
C THR A 82 -6.70 -4.83 -2.08
N MET A 83 -5.61 -5.61 -2.11
CA MET A 83 -4.54 -5.45 -3.12
C MET A 83 -3.73 -6.73 -3.27
N SER A 84 -3.11 -6.92 -4.44
CA SER A 84 -2.17 -8.03 -4.66
C SER A 84 -0.87 -7.80 -3.88
N LEU A 85 -0.20 -8.89 -3.50
CA LEU A 85 1.13 -8.83 -2.87
C LEU A 85 2.24 -8.51 -3.90
N LYS A 86 2.01 -8.84 -5.17
CA LYS A 86 2.93 -8.63 -6.30
C LYS A 86 2.23 -7.86 -7.41
#